data_AF-A0A195FQF3-F1
#
_entry.id   AF-A0A195FQF3-F1
#
_cell.length_a   1.000
_cell.length_b   1.000
_cell.length_c   1.000
_cell.angle_alpha   90.00
_cell.angle_beta   90.00
_cell.angle_gamma   90.00
#
_symmetry.space_group_name_H-M   'P 1'
#
loop_
_entity.id
_entity.type
_entity.pdbx_description
1 polymer ?
#
loop_
_entity_poly.entity_id
_entity_poly.type
_entity_poly.pdbx_seq_one_letter_code
_entity_poly.pdbx_strand_id
1 'polypeptide(L)'
;MSVDGFRKILFVVHCVLQEVVDQSDGCGAKFSVFVVSDLFQGKPLLIRHRLVYGVLEEELKTIHAISLTTLTPEQWEKTKN
;
A
#
# COMPACT_ATOMS: atom_id res chain seq x y z
N MET A 1 -15.44 -4.47 4.32
CA MET A 1 -14.31 -5.25 3.74
C MET A 1 -13.25 -5.39 4.81
N SER A 2 -12.72 -6.59 5.04
CA SER A 2 -11.69 -6.84 6.06
C SER A 2 -10.31 -6.58 5.48
N VAL A 3 -9.35 -6.15 6.32
CA VAL A 3 -7.93 -5.92 6.00
C VAL A 3 -7.27 -7.08 5.25
N ASP A 4 -7.83 -8.28 5.35
CA ASP A 4 -7.40 -9.49 4.66
C ASP A 4 -7.49 -9.39 3.12
N GLY A 5 -8.45 -8.64 2.59
CA GLY A 5 -8.61 -8.43 1.14
C GLY A 5 -7.42 -7.65 0.56
N PHE A 6 -7.01 -6.58 1.25
CA PHE A 6 -5.84 -5.79 0.91
C PHE A 6 -4.55 -6.60 0.91
N ARG A 7 -4.39 -7.48 1.90
CA ARG A 7 -3.18 -8.32 2.02
C ARG A 7 -3.04 -9.30 0.86
N LYS A 8 -4.16 -9.86 0.40
CA LYS A 8 -4.18 -10.82 -0.70
C LYS A 8 -3.86 -10.17 -2.04
N ILE A 9 -4.40 -8.98 -2.25
CA ILE A 9 -4.22 -8.18 -3.46
C ILE A 9 -2.76 -7.71 -3.61
N LEU A 10 -2.16 -7.22 -2.52
CA LEU A 10 -0.78 -6.72 -2.59
C LEU A 10 0.26 -7.85 -2.63
N PHE A 11 -0.09 -9.09 -2.28
CA PHE A 11 0.77 -10.26 -2.45
C PHE A 11 1.12 -10.53 -3.94
N VAL A 12 0.29 -10.05 -4.87
CA VAL A 12 0.53 -10.13 -6.32
C VAL A 12 1.70 -9.23 -6.74
N VAL A 13 1.90 -8.13 -6.02
CA VAL A 13 3.10 -7.30 -6.13
C VAL A 13 4.13 -7.99 -5.26
N HIS A 14 5.20 -8.55 -5.84
CA HIS A 14 6.25 -9.26 -5.10
C HIS A 14 6.89 -8.32 -4.06
N CYS A 15 6.29 -8.25 -2.87
CA CYS A 15 6.47 -7.19 -1.90
C CYS A 15 7.01 -7.78 -0.62
N VAL A 16 8.03 -7.14 -0.06
CA VAL A 16 8.80 -7.67 1.06
C VAL A 16 8.14 -7.30 2.38
N LEU A 17 7.46 -6.15 2.43
CA LEU A 17 6.68 -5.70 3.59
C LEU A 17 5.35 -5.08 3.17
N GLN A 18 4.28 -5.47 3.84
CA GLN A 18 2.97 -4.86 3.70
C GLN A 18 2.36 -4.62 5.09
N GLU A 19 2.15 -3.37 5.43
CA GLU A 19 1.34 -2.98 6.58
C GLU A 19 0.07 -2.29 6.10
N VAL A 20 -1.08 -2.75 6.60
CA VAL A 20 -2.39 -2.14 6.34
C VAL A 20 -2.97 -1.78 7.69
N VAL A 21 -3.15 -0.49 7.94
CA VAL A 21 -3.68 0.04 9.20
C VAL A 21 -5.01 0.72 8.89
N ASP A 22 -6.07 0.27 9.56
CA ASP A 22 -7.34 1.02 9.56
C ASP A 22 -7.17 2.28 10.43
N GLN A 23 -7.32 3.45 9.81
CA GLN A 23 -7.27 4.74 10.51
C GLN A 23 -8.67 5.32 10.77
N SER A 24 -9.71 4.52 10.55
CA SER A 24 -11.08 4.99 10.63
C SER A 24 -11.82 4.55 11.89
N ASP A 25 -11.07 4.15 12.92
CA ASP A 25 -11.62 3.75 14.22
C ASP A 25 -12.67 2.63 14.08
N GLY A 26 -12.47 1.72 13.10
CA GLY A 26 -13.38 0.61 12.80
C GLY A 26 -14.53 0.95 11.85
N CYS A 27 -14.63 2.19 11.34
CA CYS A 27 -15.64 2.58 10.35
C CYS A 27 -15.36 2.02 8.94
N GLY A 28 -14.13 1.59 8.66
CA GLY A 28 -13.66 1.16 7.33
C GLY A 28 -13.63 2.27 6.28
N ALA A 29 -13.58 3.54 6.70
CA ALA A 29 -13.63 4.69 5.78
C ALA A 29 -12.24 5.13 5.29
N LYS A 30 -11.19 4.84 6.06
CA LYS A 30 -9.81 5.33 5.83
C LYS A 30 -8.79 4.24 6.13
N PHE A 31 -7.99 3.90 5.14
CA PHE A 31 -6.92 2.92 5.28
C PHE A 31 -5.56 3.52 4.96
N SER A 32 -4.55 3.15 5.74
CA SER A 32 -3.15 3.46 5.48
C SER A 32 -2.43 2.19 5.06
N VAL A 33 -1.91 2.18 3.84
CA VAL A 33 -1.20 1.05 3.25
C VAL A 33 0.27 1.42 3.05
N PHE A 34 1.13 0.69 3.73
CA PHE A 34 2.58 0.80 3.65
C PHE A 34 3.14 -0.37 2.84
N VAL A 35 3.88 -0.05 1.78
CA VAL A 35 4.36 -1.01 0.79
C VAL A 35 5.86 -0.83 0.62
N VAL A 36 6.63 -1.87 0.92
CA VAL A 36 8.08 -1.89 0.71
C VAL A 36 8.45 -2.98 -0.30
N SER A 37 8.92 -2.56 -1.47
CA SER A 37 9.29 -3.46 -2.56
C SER A 37 10.45 -2.92 -3.39
N ASP A 38 11.32 -3.82 -3.84
CA ASP A 38 12.38 -3.54 -4.82
C ASP A 38 11.84 -3.11 -6.18
N LEU A 39 10.59 -3.46 -6.50
CA LEU A 39 9.93 -3.07 -7.76
C LEU A 39 9.79 -1.55 -7.92
N PHE A 40 9.90 -0.81 -6.81
CA PHE A 40 9.86 0.63 -6.80
C PHE A 40 11.21 1.28 -7.07
N GLN A 41 12.31 0.51 -7.02
CA GLN A 41 13.65 1.02 -7.29
C GLN A 41 13.75 1.50 -8.74
N GLY A 42 14.30 2.70 -8.94
CA GLY A 42 14.38 3.34 -10.25
C GLY A 42 13.03 3.82 -10.85
N LYS A 43 11.89 3.60 -10.18
CA LYS A 43 10.59 4.12 -10.62
C LYS A 43 10.22 5.41 -9.88
N PRO A 44 9.67 6.43 -10.57
CA PRO A 44 9.19 7.64 -9.92
C PRO A 44 7.93 7.36 -9.08
N LEU A 45 7.72 8.17 -8.04
CA LEU A 45 6.63 8.04 -7.08
C LEU A 45 5.26 7.85 -7.76
N LEU A 46 4.96 8.66 -8.78
CA LEU A 46 3.69 8.59 -9.52
C LEU A 46 3.42 7.20 -10.14
N ILE A 47 4.46 6.57 -10.69
CA ILE A 47 4.33 5.23 -11.30
C ILE A 47 4.11 4.17 -10.22
N ARG A 48 4.78 4.31 -9.06
CA ARG A 48 4.56 3.42 -7.91
C ARG A 48 3.10 3.50 -7.46
N HIS A 49 2.58 4.72 -7.29
CA HIS A 49 1.18 4.94 -6.94
C HIS A 49 0.24 4.36 -7.99
N ARG A 50 0.48 4.57 -9.29
CA ARG A 50 -0.37 3.98 -10.34
C ARG A 50 -0.41 2.46 -10.29
N LEU A 51 0.73 1.80 -10.05
CA LEU A 51 0.78 0.35 -9.93
C LEU A 51 -0.08 -0.14 -8.76
N VAL A 52 0.07 0.48 -7.59
CA VAL A 52 -0.72 0.09 -6.41
C VAL A 52 -2.19 0.47 -6.56
N TYR A 53 -2.49 1.64 -7.13
CA TYR A 53 -3.86 2.07 -7.39
C TYR A 53 -4.59 1.19 -8.40
N GLY A 54 -3.93 0.72 -9.47
CA GLY A 54 -4.56 -0.20 -10.42
C GLY A 54 -4.91 -1.53 -9.78
N VAL A 55 -4.06 -1.99 -8.86
CA VAL A 55 -4.27 -3.21 -8.08
C VAL A 55 -5.38 -3.03 -7.02
N LEU A 56 -5.53 -1.82 -6.48
CA LEU A 56 -6.54 -1.45 -5.48
C LEU A 56 -7.79 -0.78 -6.07
N GLU A 57 -7.92 -0.71 -7.39
CA GLU A 57 -8.99 0.04 -8.06
C GLU A 57 -10.39 -0.42 -7.63
N GLU A 58 -10.56 -1.74 -7.46
CA GLU A 58 -11.83 -2.31 -7.04
C GLU A 58 -12.16 -1.97 -5.57
N GLU A 59 -11.16 -2.00 -4.70
CA GLU A 59 -11.33 -1.67 -3.28
C GLU A 59 -11.56 -0.16 -3.08
N LEU A 60 -10.87 0.67 -3.86
CA LEU A 60 -11.04 2.13 -3.87
C LEU A 60 -12.48 2.57 -4.14
N LYS A 61 -13.28 1.80 -4.89
CA LYS A 61 -14.69 2.11 -5.12
C LYS A 61 -15.53 2.05 -3.84
N THR A 62 -15.04 1.32 -2.84
CA THR A 62 -15.75 1.04 -1.60
C THR A 62 -15.25 1.88 -0.43
N ILE A 63 -14.10 2.53 -0.59
CA ILE A 63 -13.36 3.20 0.48
C ILE A 63 -13.29 4.69 0.20
N HIS A 64 -13.57 5.51 1.21
CA HIS A 64 -13.60 6.96 1.06
C HIS A 64 -12.20 7.58 0.90
N ALA A 65 -11.20 7.08 1.62
CA ALA A 65 -9.84 7.55 1.46
C ALA A 65 -8.81 6.44 1.74
N ILE A 66 -7.72 6.47 0.99
CA ILE A 66 -6.57 5.60 1.20
C ILE A 66 -5.28 6.40 1.19
N SER A 67 -4.42 6.14 2.16
CA SER A 67 -3.05 6.67 2.22
C SER A 67 -2.10 5.59 1.77
N LEU A 68 -1.31 5.87 0.73
CA LEU A 68 -0.35 4.93 0.18
C LEU A 68 1.06 5.44 0.44
N THR A 69 1.87 4.62 1.10
CA THR A 69 3.29 4.91 1.29
C THR A 69 4.11 3.81 0.61
N THR A 70 4.75 4.17 -0.50
CA THR A 70 5.58 3.24 -1.29
C THR A 70 7.06 3.57 -1.11
N LEU A 71 7.78 2.71 -0.41
CA LEU A 71 9.21 2.86 -0.16
C LEU A 71 10.00 1.72 -0.81
N THR A 72 11.24 1.99 -1.19
CA THR A 72 12.19 0.91 -1.48
C THR A 72 12.71 0.33 -0.16
N PRO A 73 13.17 -0.94 -0.13
CA PRO A 73 13.78 -1.51 1.07
C PRO A 73 14.94 -0.65 1.58
N GLU A 74 15.76 -0.09 0.70
CA GLU A 74 16.83 0.83 1.08
C GLU A 74 16.31 2.12 1.77
N GLN A 75 15.17 2.65 1.34
CA GLN A 75 14.52 3.81 1.99
C GLN A 75 13.91 3.44 3.34
N TRP A 76 13.35 2.23 3.44
CA TRP A 76 12.78 1.70 4.67
C TRP A 76 13.86 1.48 5.73
N GLU A 77 14.99 0.89 5.36
CA GLU A 77 16.14 0.73 6.24
C GLU A 77 16.67 2.07 6.76
N LYS A 78 16.73 3.10 5.89
CA LYS A 78 17.11 4.47 6.30
C LYS A 78 16.12 5.12 7.26
N THR A 79 14.84 4.73 7.22
CA THR A 79 13.80 5.28 8.11
C THR A 79 13.76 4.58 9.47
N LYS A 80 14.31 3.36 9.59
CA LYS A 80 14.41 2.61 10.85
C LYS A 80 15.58 3.02 11.74
N ASN A 81 16.41 3.97 11.31
CA ASN A 81 17.62 4.41 12.00
C ASN A 81 17.47 5.83 12.55
#